data_AF-A0A4U9W2Z1-F1
#
_entry.id   AF-A0A4U9W2Z1-F1
#
_cell.length_a   1.000
_cell.length_b   1.000
_cell.length_c   1.000
_cell.angle_alpha   90.00
_cell.angle_beta   90.00
_cell.angle_gamma   90.00
#
_symmetry.space_group_name_H-M   'P 1'
#
loop_
_entity.id
_entity.type
_entity.pdbx_description
1 polymer ?
#
loop_
_entity_poly.entity_id
_entity_poly.type
_entity_poly.pdbx_seq_one_letter_code
_entity_poly.pdbx_strand_id
1 'polypeptide(L)'
;MIFSRKDGSAIAAVHAGWRGLLDGILEQMAKRIGQDDDTANWVASIGPAAGACCYQVNQELVEQFQQALPLPAELISPTHRHLDLAAIAVNKLNALGFAAVDHAGSCTICTLNSDPRQPQRFKYTSYRRNSHRRAQDPNHPGIKGRNQYSGIIITG
;
A
#
# COMPACT_ATOMS: atom_id res chain seq x y z
N MET A 1 -3.21 4.82 -1.69
CA MET A 1 -3.45 5.46 -0.38
C MET A 1 -4.10 6.79 -0.65
N ILE A 2 -5.10 7.16 0.15
CA ILE A 2 -5.82 8.43 0.03
C ILE A 2 -5.62 9.20 1.33
N PHE A 3 -5.48 10.51 1.22
CA PHE A 3 -5.41 11.44 2.33
C PHE A 3 -6.52 12.47 2.18
N SER A 4 -7.04 12.94 3.30
CA SER A 4 -8.02 14.02 3.31
C SER A 4 -7.76 14.92 4.51
N ARG A 5 -7.85 16.23 4.29
CA ARG A 5 -7.91 17.19 5.39
C ARG A 5 -9.24 17.00 6.11
N LYS A 6 -9.24 17.11 7.44
CA LYS A 6 -10.41 16.84 8.30
C LYS A 6 -11.65 17.67 7.94
N ASP A 7 -11.47 18.87 7.39
CA ASP A 7 -12.56 19.75 6.96
C ASP A 7 -13.05 19.48 5.52
N GLY A 8 -12.46 18.52 4.82
CA GLY A 8 -12.82 18.14 3.45
C GLY A 8 -12.34 19.12 2.37
N SER A 9 -11.59 20.17 2.72
CA SER A 9 -11.14 21.20 1.75
C SER A 9 -10.01 20.74 0.83
N ALA A 10 -9.32 19.65 1.18
CA ALA A 10 -8.24 19.10 0.37
C ALA A 10 -8.16 17.58 0.46
N ILE A 11 -7.76 16.97 -0.64
CA ILE A 11 -7.46 15.53 -0.74
C ILE A 11 -6.12 15.31 -1.41
N ALA A 12 -5.50 14.19 -1.09
CA ALA A 12 -4.32 13.72 -1.79
C ALA A 12 -4.39 12.21 -2.04
N ALA A 13 -3.64 11.74 -3.04
CA ALA A 13 -3.51 10.33 -3.30
C ALA A 13 -2.06 9.98 -3.62
N VAL A 14 -1.60 8.82 -3.12
CA VAL A 14 -0.27 8.28 -3.38
C VAL A 14 -0.37 6.80 -3.73
N HIS A 15 0.41 6.39 -4.73
CA HIS A 15 0.73 4.99 -4.96
C HIS A 15 1.97 4.57 -4.16
N ALA A 16 1.76 3.97 -2.99
CA ALA A 16 2.82 3.51 -2.08
C ALA A 16 3.12 2.02 -2.28
N GLY A 17 3.69 1.66 -3.44
CA GLY A 17 4.28 0.32 -3.63
C GLY A 17 5.62 0.18 -2.89
N TRP A 18 6.24 -1.00 -2.94
CA TRP A 18 7.45 -1.29 -2.16
C TRP A 18 8.61 -0.32 -2.41
N ARG A 19 8.89 0.08 -3.66
CA ARG A 19 9.95 1.07 -3.93
C ARG A 19 9.60 2.42 -3.33
N GLY A 20 8.38 2.89 -3.55
CA GLY A 20 7.92 4.17 -2.98
C GLY A 20 8.02 4.19 -1.45
N LEU A 21 7.72 3.09 -0.77
CA LEU A 21 7.87 3.03 0.69
C LEU A 21 9.33 3.07 1.16
N LEU A 22 10.26 2.48 0.40
CA LEU A 22 11.70 2.59 0.64
C LEU A 22 12.22 4.00 0.31
N ASP A 23 11.78 4.57 -0.81
CA ASP A 23 12.20 5.89 -1.32
C ASP A 23 11.54 7.07 -0.57
N GLY A 24 10.75 6.77 0.47
CA GLY A 24 10.18 7.76 1.37
C GLY A 24 9.00 8.54 0.79
N ILE A 25 8.14 7.92 -0.02
CA ILE A 25 7.00 8.60 -0.65
C ILE A 25 6.00 9.20 0.36
N LEU A 26 5.89 8.60 1.56
CA LEU A 26 5.00 9.08 2.61
C LEU A 26 5.58 10.31 3.30
N GLU A 27 6.89 10.31 3.52
CA GLU A 27 7.67 11.43 4.03
C GLU A 27 7.61 12.60 3.03
N GLN A 28 7.71 12.33 1.73
CA GLN A 28 7.53 13.33 0.68
C GLN A 28 6.12 13.92 0.69
N MET A 29 5.08 13.10 0.89
CA MET A 29 3.71 13.58 1.01
C MET A 29 3.51 14.44 2.26
N ALA A 30 3.99 13.98 3.42
CA ALA A 30 3.95 14.76 4.67
C ALA A 30 4.68 16.09 4.53
N LYS A 31 5.87 16.10 3.91
CA LYS A 31 6.62 17.33 3.60
C LYS A 31 5.81 18.26 2.69
N ARG A 32 5.12 17.73 1.68
CA ARG A 32 4.29 18.55 0.78
C ARG A 32 3.10 19.16 1.49
N ILE A 33 2.42 18.42 2.36
CA ILE A 33 1.34 18.94 3.23
C ILE A 33 1.91 20.02 4.15
N GLY A 34 3.06 19.74 4.78
CA GLY A 34 3.80 20.64 5.68
C GLY A 34 4.22 21.99 5.09
N GLN A 35 4.07 22.21 3.78
CA GLN A 35 4.32 23.52 3.15
C GLN A 35 3.18 24.51 3.45
N ASP A 36 1.95 24.02 3.54
CA ASP A 36 0.74 24.85 3.60
C ASP A 36 -0.18 24.50 4.79
N ASP A 37 0.02 23.35 5.45
CA ASP A 37 -0.80 22.85 6.56
C ASP A 37 0.00 21.88 7.47
N ASP A 38 -0.63 21.31 8.49
CA ASP A 38 -0.05 20.31 9.40
C ASP A 38 -0.65 18.92 9.14
N THR A 39 0.16 17.84 9.16
CA THR A 39 -0.33 16.46 9.04
C THR A 39 -1.31 16.08 10.15
N ALA A 40 -1.26 16.74 11.31
CA ALA A 40 -2.25 16.61 12.38
C ALA A 40 -3.66 17.10 11.98
N ASN A 41 -3.79 17.80 10.84
CA ASN A 41 -5.07 18.17 10.24
C ASN A 41 -5.58 17.17 9.19
N TRP A 42 -4.80 16.12 8.91
CA TRP A 42 -5.06 15.18 7.83
C TRP A 42 -5.27 13.77 8.36
N VAL A 43 -6.17 13.04 7.71
CA VAL A 43 -6.37 11.60 7.90
C VAL A 43 -5.88 10.86 6.66
N ALA A 44 -5.43 9.62 6.85
CA ALA A 44 -4.97 8.74 5.79
C ALA A 44 -5.77 7.43 5.77
N SER A 45 -6.06 6.92 4.58
CA SER A 45 -6.68 5.62 4.37
C SER A 45 -5.84 4.77 3.42
N ILE A 46 -5.46 3.59 3.92
CA ILE A 46 -4.75 2.55 3.19
C ILE A 46 -5.80 1.66 2.52
N GLY A 47 -5.85 1.72 1.19
CA GLY A 47 -6.73 0.85 0.41
C GLY A 47 -6.20 -0.59 0.27
N PRO A 48 -6.92 -1.45 -0.47
CA PRO A 48 -6.52 -2.82 -0.73
C PRO A 48 -5.11 -2.92 -1.32
N ALA A 49 -4.25 -3.74 -0.70
CA ALA A 49 -2.87 -3.96 -1.12
C ALA A 49 -2.53 -5.46 -1.13
N ALA A 50 -1.34 -5.84 -1.60
CA ALA A 50 -0.84 -7.19 -1.38
C ALA A 50 -0.48 -7.34 0.11
N GLY A 51 -1.22 -8.16 0.84
CA GLY A 51 -1.02 -8.36 2.28
C GLY A 51 0.05 -9.40 2.59
N ALA A 52 0.58 -9.38 3.81
CA ALA A 52 1.59 -10.32 4.29
C ALA A 52 1.16 -11.79 4.16
N CYS A 53 -0.15 -12.08 4.18
CA CYS A 53 -0.66 -13.43 3.93
C CYS A 53 -0.32 -14.00 2.54
N CYS A 54 0.09 -13.17 1.57
CA CYS A 54 0.36 -13.60 0.20
C CYS A 54 1.57 -12.91 -0.46
N TYR A 55 2.08 -11.81 0.10
CA TYR A 55 3.12 -11.01 -0.54
C TYR A 55 4.53 -11.54 -0.26
N GLN A 56 4.79 -12.74 -0.76
CA GLN A 56 6.13 -13.34 -0.69
C GLN A 56 7.10 -12.62 -1.62
N VAL A 57 8.31 -12.36 -1.14
CA VAL A 57 9.39 -11.75 -1.92
C VAL A 57 10.68 -12.57 -1.81
N ASN A 58 11.73 -12.12 -2.48
CA ASN A 58 13.06 -12.66 -2.27
C ASN A 58 13.65 -12.14 -0.95
N GLN A 59 14.65 -12.84 -0.42
CA GLN A 59 15.24 -12.53 0.87
C GLN A 59 15.94 -11.16 0.85
N GLU A 60 16.59 -10.83 -0.27
CA GLU A 60 17.34 -9.58 -0.43
C GLU A 60 16.43 -8.36 -0.29
N LEU A 61 15.17 -8.44 -0.75
CA LEU A 61 14.24 -7.32 -0.59
C LEU A 61 13.80 -7.16 0.87
N VAL A 62 13.62 -8.25 1.62
CA VAL A 62 13.31 -8.14 3.06
C VAL A 62 14.46 -7.46 3.80
N GLU A 63 15.69 -7.87 3.49
CA GLU A 63 16.90 -7.29 4.08
C GLU A 63 17.05 -5.80 3.75
N GLN A 64 16.73 -5.40 2.52
CA GLN A 64 16.70 -3.98 2.16
C GLN A 64 15.74 -3.18 3.04
N PHE A 65 14.53 -3.70 3.31
CA PHE A 65 13.59 -3.05 4.23
C PHE A 65 14.11 -3.00 5.67
N GLN A 66 14.69 -4.10 6.16
CA GLN A 66 15.23 -4.18 7.52
C GLN A 66 16.43 -3.26 7.75
N GLN A 67 17.25 -3.06 6.72
CA GLN A 67 18.39 -2.14 6.77
C GLN A 67 17.96 -0.68 6.63
N ALA A 68 16.99 -0.39 5.76
CA ALA A 68 16.59 0.97 5.45
C ALA A 68 15.64 1.57 6.48
N LEU A 69 14.83 0.75 7.16
CA LEU A 69 13.76 1.23 8.04
C LEU A 69 14.06 0.88 9.50
N PRO A 70 13.94 1.83 10.45
CA PRO A 70 14.10 1.57 11.88
C PRO A 70 12.81 0.93 12.45
N LEU A 71 12.41 -0.21 11.89
CA LEU A 71 11.19 -0.93 12.27
C LEU A 71 11.52 -2.35 12.73
N PRO A 72 10.71 -2.94 13.63
CA PRO A 72 10.88 -4.34 14.02
C PRO A 72 10.79 -5.28 12.82
N ALA A 73 11.62 -6.32 12.80
CA ALA A 73 11.70 -7.27 11.71
C ALA A 73 10.35 -8.00 11.49
N GLU A 74 9.64 -8.30 12.58
CA GLU A 74 8.32 -8.91 12.60
C GLU A 74 7.21 -7.99 12.06
N LEU A 75 7.40 -6.67 12.11
CA LEU A 75 6.49 -5.71 11.48
C LEU A 75 6.74 -5.67 9.98
N ILE A 76 8.00 -5.67 9.56
CA ILE A 76 8.39 -5.67 8.14
C ILE A 76 7.97 -6.97 7.45
N SER A 77 8.24 -8.11 8.10
CA SER A 77 8.06 -9.44 7.55
C SER A 77 7.58 -10.42 8.63
N PRO A 78 6.28 -10.43 8.98
CA PRO A 78 5.73 -11.25 10.08
C PRO A 78 5.84 -12.76 9.85
N THR A 79 6.12 -13.17 8.62
CA THR A 79 6.42 -14.57 8.25
C THR A 79 7.60 -14.56 7.30
N HIS A 80 8.36 -15.66 7.25
CA HIS A 80 9.56 -15.75 6.41
C HIS A 80 9.27 -15.30 4.97
N ARG A 81 9.97 -14.23 4.55
CA ARG A 81 9.87 -13.59 3.23
C ARG A 81 8.51 -13.02 2.83
N HIS A 82 7.63 -12.73 3.78
CA HIS A 82 6.32 -12.14 3.50
C HIS A 82 6.27 -10.70 3.98
N LEU A 83 6.44 -9.75 3.06
CA LEU A 83 6.45 -8.32 3.40
C LEU A 83 5.04 -7.81 3.73
N ASP A 84 4.94 -7.00 4.79
CA ASP A 84 3.73 -6.28 5.15
C ASP A 84 3.84 -4.78 4.83
N LEU A 85 3.57 -4.43 3.56
CA LEU A 85 3.60 -3.04 3.12
C LEU A 85 2.58 -2.16 3.84
N ALA A 86 1.43 -2.73 4.25
CA ALA A 86 0.39 -1.99 4.95
C ALA A 86 0.83 -1.66 6.38
N ALA A 87 1.40 -2.62 7.12
CA ALA A 87 1.92 -2.38 8.46
C ALA A 87 3.07 -1.36 8.47
N ILE A 88 3.98 -1.44 7.50
CA ILE A 88 5.06 -0.46 7.30
C ILE A 88 4.48 0.93 7.04
N ALA A 89 3.47 1.04 6.17
CA ALA A 89 2.83 2.31 5.87
C ALA A 89 2.09 2.89 7.08
N VAL A 90 1.36 2.08 7.85
CA VAL A 90 0.69 2.52 9.09
C VAL A 90 1.71 3.10 10.05
N ASN A 91 2.82 2.39 10.30
CA ASN A 91 3.84 2.86 11.22
C ASN A 91 4.44 4.20 10.77
N LYS A 92 4.82 4.32 9.49
CA LYS A 92 5.34 5.56 8.91
C LYS A 92 4.35 6.71 9.04
N LEU A 93 3.08 6.51 8.71
CA LEU A 93 2.06 7.56 8.79
C LEU A 93 1.85 8.04 10.24
N ASN A 94 1.81 7.12 11.19
CA ASN A 94 1.70 7.47 12.61
C ASN A 94 2.92 8.29 13.07
N ALA A 95 4.14 7.88 12.67
CA ALA A 95 5.36 8.60 12.98
C ALA A 95 5.42 10.00 12.33
N LEU A 96 4.74 10.18 11.19
CA LEU A 96 4.61 11.46 10.48
C LEU A 96 3.50 12.37 11.03
N GLY A 97 2.80 11.96 12.08
CA GLY A 97 1.83 12.81 12.79
C GLY A 97 0.46 12.94 12.12
N PHE A 98 0.09 12.04 11.20
CA PHE A 98 -1.27 12.04 10.64
C PHE A 98 -2.31 11.80 11.75
N ALA A 99 -3.40 12.56 11.73
CA ALA A 99 -4.41 12.60 12.79
C ALA A 99 -5.10 11.25 13.03
N ALA A 100 -5.31 10.50 11.95
CA ALA A 100 -5.83 9.14 11.99
C ALA A 100 -5.36 8.38 10.75
N VAL A 101 -5.13 7.08 10.93
CA VAL A 101 -4.77 6.15 9.85
C VAL A 101 -5.75 5.00 9.87
N ASP A 102 -6.50 4.86 8.78
CA ASP A 102 -7.40 3.73 8.56
C ASP A 102 -6.81 2.74 7.56
N HIS A 103 -7.13 1.46 7.73
CA HIS A 103 -6.81 0.40 6.78
C HIS A 103 -8.10 -0.19 6.22
N ALA A 104 -8.70 0.52 5.27
CA ALA A 104 -9.95 0.15 4.61
C ALA A 104 -9.84 -1.04 3.63
N GLY A 105 -8.61 -1.57 3.44
CA GLY A 105 -8.27 -2.58 2.45
C GLY A 105 -8.19 -4.01 3.00
N SER A 106 -8.26 -4.98 2.09
CA SER A 106 -7.83 -6.35 2.37
C SER A 106 -6.93 -6.86 1.25
N CYS A 107 -6.38 -8.06 1.39
CA CYS A 107 -5.39 -8.59 0.46
C CYS A 107 -5.93 -8.70 -0.97
N THR A 108 -5.34 -7.94 -1.89
CA THR A 108 -5.73 -7.97 -3.31
C THR A 108 -5.52 -9.35 -3.95
N ILE A 109 -4.65 -10.18 -3.38
CA ILE A 109 -4.28 -11.50 -3.91
C ILE A 109 -5.32 -12.57 -3.55
N CYS A 110 -5.77 -12.64 -2.29
CA CYS A 110 -6.60 -13.75 -1.81
C CYS A 110 -8.03 -13.36 -1.44
N THR A 111 -8.38 -12.08 -1.26
CA THR A 111 -9.74 -11.72 -0.86
C THR A 111 -10.75 -12.09 -1.95
N LEU A 112 -11.75 -12.88 -1.56
CA LEU A 112 -12.90 -13.24 -2.38
C LEU A 112 -14.03 -12.20 -2.25
N ASN A 113 -14.84 -12.09 -3.29
CA ASN A 113 -16.07 -11.34 -3.26
C ASN A 113 -17.09 -12.07 -2.38
N SER A 114 -17.67 -11.36 -1.43
CA SER A 114 -18.68 -11.87 -0.51
C SER A 114 -20.11 -11.53 -0.92
N ASP A 115 -20.33 -10.79 -2.03
CA ASP A 115 -21.67 -10.51 -2.55
C ASP A 115 -22.29 -11.81 -3.10
N PRO A 116 -23.35 -12.35 -2.46
CA PRO A 116 -23.96 -13.62 -2.88
C PRO A 116 -24.61 -13.55 -4.26
N ARG A 117 -24.82 -12.35 -4.80
CA ARG A 117 -25.41 -12.13 -6.13
C ARG A 117 -24.37 -12.14 -7.24
N GLN A 118 -23.08 -12.17 -6.90
CA GLN A 118 -22.00 -12.17 -7.88
C GLN A 118 -21.31 -13.54 -7.94
N PRO A 119 -20.72 -13.92 -9.09
CA PRO A 119 -19.95 -15.15 -9.18
C PRO A 119 -18.83 -15.14 -8.13
N GLN A 120 -18.60 -16.27 -7.46
CA GLN A 120 -17.46 -16.50 -6.55
C GLN A 120 -16.15 -16.19 -7.29
N ARG A 121 -15.65 -14.97 -7.12
CA ARG A 121 -14.46 -14.41 -7.77
C ARG A 121 -13.66 -13.63 -6.74
N PHE A 122 -12.41 -13.30 -7.08
CA PHE A 122 -11.62 -12.39 -6.28
C PHE A 122 -12.25 -10.99 -6.26
N LYS A 123 -12.28 -10.35 -5.09
CA LYS A 123 -12.81 -9.00 -4.89
C LYS A 123 -11.99 -7.94 -5.64
N TYR A 124 -10.69 -8.19 -5.83
CA TYR A 124 -9.77 -7.23 -6.44
C TYR A 124 -8.99 -7.86 -7.59
N THR A 125 -8.62 -7.03 -8.56
CA THR A 125 -7.56 -7.35 -9.53
C THR A 125 -6.21 -7.46 -8.78
N SER A 126 -5.37 -8.41 -9.17
CA SER A 126 -4.02 -8.55 -8.62
C SER A 126 -3.01 -8.92 -9.68
N TYR A 127 -1.99 -8.07 -9.82
CA TYR A 127 -0.83 -8.33 -10.69
C TYR A 127 -0.08 -9.57 -10.26
N ARG A 128 0.16 -9.74 -8.95
CA ARG A 128 0.88 -10.91 -8.43
C ARG A 128 0.15 -12.21 -8.74
N ARG A 129 -1.16 -12.27 -8.48
CA ARG A 129 -1.97 -13.45 -8.82
C ARG A 129 -1.97 -13.75 -10.32
N ASN A 130 -2.11 -12.72 -11.16
CA ASN A 130 -2.07 -12.89 -12.61
C ASN A 130 -0.70 -13.39 -13.08
N SER A 131 0.40 -12.85 -12.55
CA SER A 131 1.76 -13.28 -12.91
C SER A 131 2.04 -14.73 -12.51
N HIS A 132 1.57 -15.21 -11.35
CA HIS A 132 1.65 -16.64 -11.00
C HIS A 132 0.86 -17.52 -11.97
N ARG A 133 -0.35 -17.10 -12.36
CA ARG A 133 -1.14 -17.83 -13.35
C ARG A 133 -0.46 -17.89 -14.71
N ARG A 134 0.16 -16.78 -15.16
CA ARG A 134 0.91 -16.78 -16.42
C ARG A 134 2.17 -17.63 -16.38
N ALA A 135 2.80 -17.76 -15.21
CA ALA A 135 3.94 -18.65 -15.05
C ALA A 135 3.52 -20.14 -15.16
N GLN A 136 2.29 -20.47 -14.80
CA GLN A 136 1.71 -21.82 -14.94
C GLN A 136 1.10 -22.06 -16.32
N ASP A 137 0.46 -21.04 -16.89
CA ASP A 137 -0.18 -21.04 -18.21
C ASP A 137 0.20 -19.75 -18.96
N PRO A 138 1.21 -19.81 -19.84
CA PRO A 138 1.66 -18.64 -20.61
C PRO A 138 0.57 -18.01 -21.50
N ASN A 139 -0.50 -18.74 -21.84
CA ASN A 139 -1.62 -18.22 -22.63
C ASN A 139 -2.64 -17.47 -21.77
N HIS A 140 -2.51 -17.50 -20.44
CA HIS A 140 -3.39 -16.77 -19.55
C HIS A 140 -3.30 -15.25 -19.84
N PRO A 141 -4.44 -14.56 -20.03
CA PRO A 141 -4.45 -13.14 -20.37
C PRO A 141 -3.65 -12.30 -19.37
N GLY A 142 -2.74 -11.47 -19.89
CA GLY A 142 -2.01 -10.51 -19.07
C GLY A 142 -2.89 -9.34 -18.64
N ILE A 143 -2.60 -8.77 -17.47
CA ILE A 143 -3.15 -7.47 -17.08
C ILE A 143 -2.12 -6.38 -17.38
N LYS A 144 -2.55 -5.31 -18.06
CA LYS A 144 -1.72 -4.11 -18.25
C LYS A 144 -1.89 -3.22 -17.03
N GLY A 145 -0.81 -2.94 -16.33
CA GLY A 145 -0.73 -1.95 -15.27
C GLY A 145 0.71 -1.47 -15.18
N ARG A 146 0.95 -0.17 -15.36
CA ARG A 146 2.28 0.39 -15.13
C ARG A 146 2.45 0.49 -13.62
N ASN A 147 3.50 -0.12 -13.06
CA ASN A 147 3.96 0.21 -11.70
C ASN A 147 4.53 1.64 -11.73
N GLN A 148 3.67 2.64 -11.54
CA GLN A 148 4.09 4.03 -11.40
C GLN A 148 3.96 4.45 -9.94
N TYR A 149 5.01 5.07 -9.40
CA TYR A 149 4.95 5.75 -8.11
C TYR A 149 4.63 7.21 -8.41
N SER A 150 3.44 7.64 -8.03
CA SER A 150 2.96 9.00 -8.27
C SER A 150 2.14 9.46 -7.06
N GLY A 151 2.20 10.77 -6.82
CA GLY A 151 1.40 11.47 -5.82
C GLY A 151 0.73 12.67 -6.46
N ILE A 152 -0.52 12.95 -6.08
CA ILE A 152 -1.25 14.16 -6.50
C ILE A 152 -1.99 14.73 -5.30
N ILE A 153 -2.04 16.06 -5.19
CA ILE A 153 -2.88 16.80 -4.26
C ILE A 153 -3.88 17.60 -5.08
N ILE A 154 -5.14 17.57 -4.67
CA ILE A 154 -6.23 18.36 -5.26
C ILE A 154 -6.79 19.23 -4.13
N THR A 155 -6.72 20.54 -4.32
CA THR A 155 -7.28 21.55 -3.41
C THR A 155 -8.55 22.14 -4.03
N GLY A 156 -9.56 22.40 -3.20
CA GLY A 156 -10.77 23.13 -3.58
C GLY A 156 -10.59 24.64 -3.55
#